data_AF-A0A6I0F949-F1
#
_entry.id   AF-A0A6I0F949-F1
#
_cell.length_a   1.000
_cell.length_b   1.000
_cell.length_c   1.000
_cell.angle_alpha   90.00
_cell.angle_beta   90.00
_cell.angle_gamma   90.00
#
_symmetry.space_group_name_H-M   'P 1'
#
loop_
_entity.id
_entity.type
_entity.pdbx_description
1 polymer ?
#
loop_
_entity_poly.entity_id
_entity_poly.type
_entity_poly.pdbx_seq_one_letter_code
_entity_poly.pdbx_strand_id
1 'polypeptide(L)'
;MKKIFIVILTIFCLISLLGCEAASNKPIENDTISENLTKGNPYVYDIGGPVSEYSDPYVLIYYGVDTFLFDIAGREKVEEWVSQFESLENPKGRDVSELTIVNAVKELDVSREAFEEAGKWTYTKEQIEAIYSNDQKLINKAFVNEFALLVNDKIYTSRWLATHTMEDYKKEGITEDLLKEYLNKIKETPLAEDHNKIYNKLDSSK
;
A
#
# COMPACT_ATOMS: atom_id res chain seq x y z
N MET A 1 63.57 3.92 -18.13
CA MET A 1 64.79 3.35 -17.50
C MET A 1 64.58 3.43 -15.99
N LYS A 2 63.99 2.42 -15.34
CA LYS A 2 64.61 1.24 -14.67
C LYS A 2 65.63 1.59 -13.54
N LYS A 3 65.13 1.42 -12.30
CA LYS A 3 65.76 0.83 -11.07
C LYS A 3 66.79 1.75 -10.36
N ILE A 4 66.92 1.82 -9.03
CA ILE A 4 67.11 0.80 -7.96
C ILE A 4 66.81 1.54 -6.60
N PHE A 5 65.95 1.13 -5.65
CA PHE A 5 65.87 -0.03 -4.72
C PHE A 5 66.67 0.10 -3.39
N ILE A 6 66.03 -0.34 -2.29
CA ILE A 6 66.53 -0.79 -0.95
C ILE A 6 66.36 0.26 0.18
N VAL A 7 65.30 0.21 1.02
CA VAL A 7 64.94 -0.72 2.13
C VAL A 7 65.82 -0.52 3.39
N ILE A 8 65.24 0.04 4.45
CA ILE A 8 65.50 -0.40 5.83
C ILE A 8 64.16 -0.58 6.54
N LEU A 9 63.90 -1.84 6.83
CA LEU A 9 62.82 -2.41 7.61
C LEU A 9 63.43 -2.83 8.94
N THR A 10 62.86 -2.42 10.06
CA THR A 10 62.85 -3.11 11.37
C THR A 10 62.31 -2.14 12.44
N ILE A 11 61.57 -2.50 13.48
CA ILE A 11 60.62 -3.57 13.83
C ILE A 11 60.40 -3.37 15.34
N PHE A 12 59.13 -3.39 15.77
CA PHE A 12 58.68 -3.77 17.13
C PHE A 12 58.98 -2.79 18.29
N CYS A 13 58.10 -2.57 19.26
CA CYS A 13 57.09 -3.46 19.81
C CYS A 13 56.12 -2.72 20.77
N LEU A 14 54.93 -3.32 20.95
CA LEU A 14 54.16 -3.40 22.20
C LEU A 14 53.61 -2.10 22.83
N ILE A 15 52.35 -1.77 22.51
CA ILE A 15 51.30 -1.68 23.55
C ILE A 15 50.05 -2.35 22.99
N SER A 16 49.78 -3.55 23.51
CA SER A 16 48.55 -4.31 23.34
C SER A 16 47.54 -3.95 24.44
N LEU A 17 46.26 -3.94 24.03
CA LEU A 17 45.06 -4.26 24.81
C LEU A 17 44.61 -3.26 25.89
N LEU A 18 43.50 -2.57 25.62
CA LEU A 18 42.25 -2.59 26.41
C LEU A 18 41.23 -1.64 25.77
N GLY A 19 40.01 -2.12 25.52
CA GLY A 19 38.87 -1.26 25.16
C GLY A 19 38.14 -1.68 23.90
N CYS A 20 37.47 -2.83 23.96
CA CYS A 20 36.29 -3.07 23.12
C CYS A 20 35.19 -2.16 23.67
N GLU A 21 35.03 -0.95 23.11
CA GLU A 21 33.93 -0.07 23.49
C GLU A 21 32.72 -0.43 22.64
N ALA A 22 31.85 -1.23 23.25
CA ALA A 22 30.52 -1.51 22.75
C ALA A 22 29.83 -0.19 22.46
N ALA A 23 29.22 -0.09 21.27
CA ALA A 23 28.36 1.01 20.88
C ALA A 23 27.39 1.33 22.02
N SER A 24 27.49 2.55 22.55
CA SER A 24 26.57 3.09 23.53
C SER A 24 25.16 3.08 22.92
N ASN A 25 24.34 2.10 23.31
CA ASN A 25 22.89 2.19 23.26
C ASN A 25 22.46 3.38 24.12
N LYS A 26 22.33 4.55 23.51
CA LYS A 26 21.43 5.57 24.06
C LYS A 26 20.01 5.02 23.88
N PRO A 27 19.18 4.99 24.95
CA PRO A 27 17.78 4.68 24.78
C PRO A 27 17.20 5.73 23.83
N ILE A 28 16.56 5.26 22.76
CA ILE A 28 15.71 6.11 21.93
C ILE A 28 14.60 6.55 22.87
N GLU A 29 14.65 7.82 23.24
CA GLU A 29 13.57 8.52 23.90
C GLU A 29 12.38 8.45 22.93
N ASN A 30 11.36 7.69 23.32
CA ASN A 30 10.08 7.61 22.62
C ASN A 30 9.38 8.97 22.76
N ASP A 31 9.87 9.96 22.02
CA ASP A 31 9.11 11.16 21.76
C ASP A 31 7.90 10.77 20.93
N THR A 32 6.76 11.14 21.47
CA THR A 32 5.42 10.68 21.15
C THR A 32 5.06 11.00 19.70
N ILE A 33 5.34 10.09 18.77
CA ILE A 33 4.60 9.98 17.50
C ILE A 33 3.30 9.23 17.80
N SER A 34 2.44 9.84 18.59
CA SER A 34 1.10 9.33 18.88
C SER A 34 0.27 10.50 19.37
N GLU A 35 -0.34 11.23 18.44
CA GLU A 35 -1.70 11.76 18.66
C GLU A 35 -2.31 12.52 17.46
N ASN A 36 -1.59 12.75 16.35
CA ASN A 36 -2.14 13.59 15.27
C ASN A 36 -2.48 12.90 13.94
N LEU A 37 -2.42 11.57 13.84
CA LEU A 37 -2.92 10.83 12.66
C LEU A 37 -4.38 10.37 12.77
N THR A 38 -5.07 10.67 13.87
CA THR A 38 -6.44 10.21 14.17
C THR A 38 -7.53 11.28 13.96
N LYS A 39 -7.28 12.26 13.09
CA LYS A 39 -8.35 13.19 12.67
C LYS A 39 -8.55 13.15 11.16
N GLY A 40 -9.46 12.28 10.74
CA GLY A 40 -10.38 12.62 9.65
C GLY A 40 -10.40 11.73 8.40
N ASN A 41 -9.54 10.73 8.25
CA ASN A 41 -9.62 9.81 7.11
C ASN A 41 -10.08 8.41 7.58
N PRO A 42 -11.23 7.87 7.12
CA PRO A 42 -11.66 6.50 7.47
C PRO A 42 -10.72 5.41 6.93
N TYR A 43 -9.75 5.78 6.08
CA TYR A 43 -8.73 4.90 5.53
C TYR A 43 -7.36 5.27 6.12
N VAL A 44 -6.97 4.61 7.21
CA VAL A 44 -5.58 4.63 7.67
C VAL A 44 -4.82 3.65 6.77
N TYR A 45 -4.07 4.17 5.81
CA TYR A 45 -3.23 3.37 4.91
C TYR A 45 -1.94 2.97 5.62
N ASP A 46 -1.77 1.67 5.85
CA ASP A 46 -0.48 1.05 6.20
C ASP A 46 0.05 0.39 4.93
N ILE A 47 0.79 1.12 4.08
CA ILE A 47 1.20 0.57 2.78
C ILE A 47 2.29 -0.50 3.01
N GLY A 48 1.96 -1.76 2.71
CA GLY A 48 2.94 -2.85 2.54
C GLY A 48 3.13 -3.79 3.73
N GLY A 49 2.20 -3.79 4.68
CA GLY A 49 2.14 -4.80 5.74
C GLY A 49 1.28 -6.01 5.36
N PRO A 50 1.51 -7.19 5.94
CA PRO A 50 0.69 -8.38 5.66
C PRO A 50 -0.79 -8.22 6.08
N VAL A 51 -1.15 -7.15 6.79
CA VAL A 51 -2.55 -6.82 7.13
C VAL A 51 -3.19 -5.93 6.07
N SER A 52 -2.42 -5.03 5.43
CA SER A 52 -2.95 -4.09 4.44
C SER A 52 -3.47 -4.81 3.20
N GLU A 53 -2.79 -5.86 2.77
CA GLU A 53 -3.22 -6.73 1.67
C GLU A 53 -4.63 -7.32 1.87
N TYR A 54 -5.10 -7.46 3.10
CA TYR A 54 -6.42 -8.00 3.42
C TYR A 54 -7.46 -6.91 3.69
N SER A 55 -7.05 -5.74 4.16
CA SER A 55 -7.97 -4.68 4.60
C SER A 55 -8.22 -3.60 3.54
N ASP A 56 -7.38 -3.51 2.51
CA ASP A 56 -7.47 -2.45 1.51
C ASP A 56 -8.62 -2.67 0.52
N PRO A 57 -9.26 -1.60 0.02
CA PRO A 57 -10.39 -1.72 -0.91
C PRO A 57 -10.00 -2.29 -2.28
N TYR A 58 -8.77 -2.06 -2.72
CA TYR A 58 -8.25 -2.51 -4.01
C TYR A 58 -7.07 -3.47 -3.82
N VAL A 59 -6.82 -4.31 -4.82
CA VAL A 59 -5.61 -5.14 -4.92
C VAL A 59 -4.35 -4.27 -4.97
N LEU A 60 -3.23 -4.79 -4.48
CA LEU A 60 -1.99 -4.03 -4.33
C LEU A 60 -1.53 -3.30 -5.60
N ILE A 61 -1.65 -3.95 -6.77
CA ILE A 61 -1.26 -3.38 -8.07
C ILE A 61 -2.08 -2.15 -8.50
N TYR A 62 -3.17 -1.83 -7.81
CA TYR A 62 -3.91 -0.59 -8.03
C TYR A 62 -3.15 0.63 -7.48
N TYR A 63 -2.43 0.44 -6.37
CA TYR A 63 -1.68 1.49 -5.70
C TYR A 63 -0.25 1.56 -6.22
N GLY A 64 0.34 2.75 -6.18
CA GLY A 64 1.71 2.90 -6.63
C GLY A 64 1.84 3.24 -8.11
N VAL A 65 3.09 3.12 -8.55
CA VAL A 65 3.50 3.26 -9.94
C VAL A 65 4.30 2.02 -10.28
N ASP A 66 3.93 1.33 -11.35
CA ASP A 66 4.73 0.23 -11.85
C ASP A 66 6.04 0.72 -12.47
N THR A 67 7.10 -0.07 -12.29
CA THR A 67 8.44 0.32 -12.75
C THR A 67 8.54 0.50 -14.26
N PHE A 68 7.70 -0.18 -15.06
CA PHE A 68 7.72 0.02 -16.51
C PHE A 68 7.29 1.44 -16.93
N LEU A 69 6.59 2.19 -16.06
CA LEU A 69 6.21 3.57 -16.35
C LEU A 69 7.44 4.49 -16.42
N PHE A 70 8.55 4.17 -15.74
CA PHE A 70 9.80 4.91 -15.89
C PHE A 70 10.35 4.84 -17.33
N ASP A 71 10.12 3.72 -18.03
CA ASP A 71 10.57 3.52 -19.41
C ASP A 71 9.64 4.18 -20.44
N ILE A 72 8.34 4.26 -20.14
CA ILE A 72 7.34 4.83 -21.06
C ILE A 72 7.22 6.35 -20.90
N ALA A 73 6.99 6.83 -19.67
CA ALA A 73 6.78 8.25 -19.39
C ALA A 73 8.11 9.01 -19.21
N GLY A 74 9.18 8.29 -18.90
CA GLY A 74 10.49 8.83 -18.59
C GLY A 74 10.70 8.97 -17.08
N ARG A 75 11.86 8.48 -16.60
CA ARG A 75 12.19 8.42 -15.18
C ARG A 75 11.93 9.72 -14.42
N GLU A 76 12.48 10.81 -14.91
CA GLU A 76 12.41 12.12 -14.26
C GLU A 76 10.96 12.59 -14.08
N LYS A 77 10.10 12.37 -15.08
CA LYS A 77 8.68 12.75 -14.99
C LYS A 77 7.92 11.93 -13.95
N VAL A 78 8.19 10.63 -13.89
CA VAL A 78 7.56 9.76 -12.90
C VAL A 78 8.02 10.14 -11.49
N GLU A 79 9.32 10.35 -11.29
CA GLU A 79 9.87 10.74 -9.99
C GLU A 79 9.35 12.12 -9.56
N GLU A 80 9.26 13.09 -10.48
CA GLU A 80 8.63 14.39 -10.23
C GLU A 80 7.17 14.23 -9.83
N TRP A 81 6.40 13.40 -10.54
CA TRP A 81 4.99 13.13 -10.22
C TRP A 81 4.84 12.50 -8.83
N VAL A 82 5.63 11.48 -8.51
CA VAL A 82 5.61 10.82 -7.18
C VAL A 82 5.98 11.81 -6.06
N SER A 83 6.90 12.75 -6.30
CA SER A 83 7.32 13.73 -5.30
C SER A 83 6.20 14.69 -4.84
N GLN A 84 5.10 14.77 -5.59
CA GLN A 84 3.96 15.63 -5.27
C GLN A 84 3.10 15.09 -4.11
N PHE A 85 3.20 13.80 -3.79
CA PHE A 85 2.38 13.15 -2.77
C PHE A 85 3.02 13.23 -1.37
N GLU A 86 2.19 13.05 -0.35
CA GLU A 86 2.60 13.03 1.04
C GLU A 86 3.73 12.01 1.28
N SER A 87 4.82 12.49 1.86
CA SER A 87 5.99 11.68 2.22
C SER A 87 6.78 12.35 3.35
N LEU A 88 7.84 11.69 3.83
CA LEU A 88 8.76 12.30 4.80
C LEU A 88 9.41 13.58 4.26
N GLU A 89 9.67 13.63 2.95
CA GLU A 89 10.29 14.78 2.28
C GLU A 89 9.27 15.84 1.86
N ASN A 90 8.00 15.44 1.68
CA ASN A 90 6.88 16.34 1.36
C ASN A 90 5.67 16.09 2.29
N PRO A 91 5.70 16.52 3.57
CA PRO A 91 4.62 16.22 4.53
C PRO A 91 3.29 16.94 4.26
N LYS A 92 3.26 17.86 3.28
CA LYS A 92 2.07 18.61 2.87
C LYS A 92 1.70 18.32 1.41
N GLY A 93 2.18 17.19 0.89
CA GLY A 93 1.88 16.75 -0.46
C GLY A 93 0.40 16.41 -0.64
N ARG A 94 0.08 15.92 -1.82
CA ARG A 94 -1.23 15.35 -2.14
C ARG A 94 -1.47 14.08 -1.34
N ASP A 95 -2.72 13.76 -1.06
CA ASP A 95 -3.10 12.55 -0.33
C ASP A 95 -2.50 11.31 -1.04
N VAL A 96 -1.80 10.45 -0.29
CA VAL A 96 -1.14 9.26 -0.83
C VAL A 96 -2.12 8.27 -1.47
N SER A 97 -3.41 8.33 -1.11
CA SER A 97 -4.46 7.52 -1.75
C SER A 97 -4.71 7.89 -3.21
N GLU A 98 -4.27 9.08 -3.65
CA GLU A 98 -4.28 9.47 -5.06
C GLU A 98 -3.12 8.85 -5.85
N LEU A 99 -2.11 8.27 -5.17
CA LEU A 99 -0.96 7.62 -5.80
C LEU A 99 -1.37 6.22 -6.29
N THR A 100 -2.03 6.19 -7.44
CA THR A 100 -2.60 4.98 -8.06
C THR A 100 -2.16 4.85 -9.52
N ILE A 101 -2.20 3.63 -10.05
CA ILE A 101 -1.89 3.38 -11.46
C ILE A 101 -2.82 4.15 -12.41
N VAL A 102 -4.08 4.33 -12.04
CA VAL A 102 -5.07 5.07 -12.82
C VAL A 102 -4.68 6.55 -12.94
N ASN A 103 -4.33 7.19 -11.82
CA ASN A 103 -3.89 8.58 -11.83
C ASN A 103 -2.53 8.73 -12.51
N ALA A 104 -1.60 7.80 -12.28
CA ALA A 104 -0.29 7.82 -12.93
C ALA A 104 -0.42 7.81 -14.46
N VAL A 105 -1.19 6.86 -15.02
CA VAL A 105 -1.43 6.77 -16.47
C VAL A 105 -2.04 8.05 -17.04
N LYS A 106 -3.02 8.61 -16.33
CA LYS A 106 -3.74 9.80 -16.76
C LYS A 106 -2.88 11.06 -16.70
N GLU A 107 -2.15 11.28 -15.60
CA GLU A 107 -1.41 12.52 -15.34
C GLU A 107 -0.05 12.54 -16.04
N LEU A 108 0.55 11.37 -16.29
CA LEU A 108 1.78 11.24 -17.07
C LEU A 108 1.55 11.14 -18.58
N ASP A 109 0.28 11.22 -19.03
CA ASP A 109 -0.14 11.12 -20.43
C ASP A 109 0.39 9.84 -21.11
N VAL A 110 0.24 8.71 -20.42
CA VAL A 110 0.69 7.41 -20.92
C VAL A 110 -0.31 6.90 -21.95
N SER A 111 0.18 6.56 -23.14
CA SER A 111 -0.69 6.02 -24.19
C SER A 111 -1.15 4.59 -23.87
N ARG A 112 -2.41 4.28 -24.21
CA ARG A 112 -2.99 2.94 -24.05
C ARG A 112 -2.14 1.86 -24.69
N GLU A 113 -1.66 2.08 -25.90
CA GLU A 113 -0.83 1.12 -26.64
C GLU A 113 0.49 0.82 -25.93
N ALA A 114 1.19 1.84 -25.44
CA ALA A 114 2.45 1.65 -24.72
C ALA A 114 2.24 0.91 -23.39
N PHE A 115 1.16 1.25 -22.67
CA PHE A 115 0.79 0.58 -21.43
C PHE A 115 0.39 -0.88 -21.66
N GLU A 116 -0.42 -1.16 -22.69
CA GLU A 116 -0.81 -2.52 -23.06
C GLU A 116 0.41 -3.40 -23.34
N GLU A 117 1.39 -2.90 -24.10
CA GLU A 117 2.58 -3.68 -24.44
C GLU A 117 3.49 -3.92 -23.23
N ALA A 118 3.72 -2.91 -22.40
CA ALA A 118 4.61 -3.02 -21.24
C ALA A 118 3.96 -3.76 -20.06
N GLY A 119 2.66 -3.54 -19.85
CA GLY A 119 1.90 -4.03 -18.71
C GLY A 119 1.21 -5.39 -18.92
N LYS A 120 1.28 -6.00 -20.11
CA LYS A 120 0.55 -7.24 -20.47
C LYS A 120 0.76 -8.44 -19.55
N TRP A 121 1.84 -8.47 -18.79
CA TRP A 121 2.14 -9.54 -17.83
C TRP A 121 1.70 -9.21 -16.41
N THR A 122 1.39 -7.95 -16.13
CA THR A 122 0.99 -7.44 -14.82
C THR A 122 -0.52 -7.23 -14.74
N TYR A 123 -1.13 -6.73 -15.82
CA TYR A 123 -2.54 -6.36 -15.87
C TYR A 123 -3.34 -7.25 -16.81
N THR A 124 -4.54 -7.60 -16.37
CA THR A 124 -5.56 -8.22 -17.23
C THR A 124 -6.11 -7.21 -18.24
N LYS A 125 -6.75 -7.69 -19.31
CA LYS A 125 -7.41 -6.81 -20.29
C LYS A 125 -8.52 -5.99 -19.66
N GLU A 126 -9.25 -6.58 -18.71
CA GLU A 126 -10.31 -5.93 -17.95
C GLU A 126 -9.76 -4.79 -17.09
N GLN A 127 -8.60 -4.99 -16.44
CA GLN A 127 -7.92 -3.94 -15.66
C GLN A 127 -7.41 -2.81 -16.55
N ILE A 128 -6.80 -3.13 -17.69
CA ILE A 128 -6.35 -2.11 -18.64
C ILE A 128 -7.54 -1.28 -19.15
N GLU A 129 -8.63 -1.93 -19.54
CA GLU A 129 -9.85 -1.23 -19.96
C GLU A 129 -10.36 -0.31 -18.85
N ALA A 130 -10.39 -0.78 -17.60
CA ALA A 130 -10.80 0.02 -16.46
C ALA A 130 -9.89 1.24 -16.24
N ILE A 131 -8.56 1.08 -16.33
CA ILE A 131 -7.58 2.17 -16.18
C ILE A 131 -7.87 3.33 -17.14
N TYR A 132 -8.20 3.01 -18.40
CA TYR A 132 -8.44 4.02 -19.44
C TYR A 132 -9.91 4.49 -19.56
N SER A 133 -10.82 3.89 -18.80
CA SER A 133 -12.26 4.16 -18.94
C SER A 133 -12.74 5.49 -18.36
N ASN A 134 -12.00 6.06 -17.39
CA ASN A 134 -12.51 7.11 -16.48
C ASN A 134 -13.83 6.73 -15.75
N ASP A 135 -14.18 5.44 -15.68
CA ASP A 135 -15.38 4.94 -15.01
C ASP A 135 -15.00 4.27 -13.69
N GLN A 136 -15.33 4.94 -12.59
CA GLN A 136 -15.07 4.42 -11.24
C GLN A 136 -15.71 3.05 -10.99
N LYS A 137 -16.82 2.72 -11.64
CA LYS A 137 -17.49 1.43 -11.48
C LYS A 137 -16.68 0.31 -12.13
N LEU A 138 -16.12 0.57 -13.32
CA LEU A 138 -15.23 -0.37 -13.99
C LEU A 138 -13.93 -0.55 -13.21
N ILE A 139 -13.37 0.55 -12.68
CA ILE A 139 -12.20 0.50 -11.79
C ILE A 139 -12.49 -0.35 -10.55
N ASN A 140 -13.61 -0.09 -9.87
CA ASN A 140 -14.03 -0.86 -8.70
C ASN A 140 -14.15 -2.34 -9.03
N LYS A 141 -14.81 -2.68 -10.13
CA LYS A 141 -14.99 -4.08 -10.53
C LYS A 141 -13.67 -4.77 -10.88
N ALA A 142 -12.74 -4.08 -11.54
CA ALA A 142 -11.50 -4.67 -12.03
C ALA A 142 -10.39 -4.77 -10.97
N PHE A 143 -10.43 -3.91 -9.95
CA PHE A 143 -9.40 -3.81 -8.93
C PHE A 143 -9.87 -4.10 -7.52
N VAL A 144 -11.17 -4.36 -7.27
CA VAL A 144 -11.64 -4.69 -5.92
C VAL A 144 -10.79 -5.81 -5.33
N ASN A 145 -10.35 -5.60 -4.10
CA ASN A 145 -9.64 -6.62 -3.38
C ASN A 145 -10.54 -7.87 -3.29
N GLU A 146 -9.94 -9.06 -3.29
CA GLU A 146 -10.61 -10.16 -2.61
C GLU A 146 -10.75 -9.77 -1.11
N PHE A 147 -11.26 -10.49 -0.13
CA PHE A 147 -11.44 -9.91 1.24
C PHE A 147 -12.24 -8.58 1.41
N ALA A 148 -12.67 -7.88 0.35
CA ALA A 148 -13.62 -6.78 0.34
C ALA A 148 -14.93 -7.21 -0.35
N LEU A 149 -16.00 -6.49 -0.08
CA LEU A 149 -17.31 -6.70 -0.71
C LEU A 149 -17.55 -5.64 -1.79
N LEU A 150 -17.91 -6.07 -3.00
CA LEU A 150 -18.43 -5.19 -4.05
C LEU A 150 -19.96 -5.32 -4.09
N VAL A 151 -20.68 -4.27 -3.71
CA VAL A 151 -22.15 -4.23 -3.75
C VAL A 151 -22.59 -2.91 -4.35
N ASN A 152 -23.46 -2.96 -5.38
CA ASN A 152 -23.95 -1.77 -6.08
C ASN A 152 -22.82 -0.83 -6.56
N ASP A 153 -21.79 -1.41 -7.18
CA ASP A 153 -20.58 -0.73 -7.67
C ASP A 153 -19.72 -0.04 -6.59
N LYS A 154 -20.01 -0.24 -5.30
CA LYS A 154 -19.24 0.31 -4.17
C LYS A 154 -18.49 -0.80 -3.44
N ILE A 155 -17.31 -0.46 -2.93
CA ILE A 155 -16.44 -1.37 -2.19
C ILE A 155 -16.62 -1.16 -0.69
N TYR A 156 -16.79 -2.24 0.05
CA TYR A 156 -16.88 -2.27 1.50
C TYR A 156 -15.78 -3.16 2.07
N THR A 157 -14.86 -2.56 2.81
CA THR A 157 -13.76 -3.28 3.46
C THR A 157 -14.22 -3.96 4.75
N SER A 158 -13.42 -4.91 5.25
CA SER A 158 -13.65 -5.54 6.56
C SER A 158 -13.80 -4.49 7.66
N ARG A 159 -12.98 -3.45 7.64
CA ARG A 159 -12.98 -2.36 8.61
C ARG A 159 -14.27 -1.55 8.56
N TRP A 160 -14.77 -1.23 7.35
CA TRP A 160 -16.04 -0.52 7.20
C TRP A 160 -17.17 -1.36 7.80
N LEU A 161 -17.24 -2.64 7.44
CA LEU A 161 -18.23 -3.56 8.00
C LEU A 161 -18.07 -3.67 9.52
N ALA A 162 -16.85 -3.86 10.04
CA ALA A 162 -16.58 -3.97 11.46
C ALA A 162 -16.96 -2.73 12.28
N THR A 163 -17.10 -1.55 11.66
CA THR A 163 -17.45 -0.29 12.33
C THR A 163 -18.89 0.19 12.10
N HIS A 164 -19.61 -0.38 11.13
CA HIS A 164 -20.98 0.03 10.78
C HIS A 164 -22.06 -0.93 11.31
N THR A 165 -23.33 -0.52 11.24
CA THR A 165 -24.46 -1.28 11.80
C THR A 165 -25.19 -2.12 10.75
N MET A 166 -26.03 -3.08 11.19
CA MET A 166 -26.90 -3.85 10.28
C MET A 166 -27.87 -2.96 9.49
N GLU A 167 -28.30 -1.82 10.04
CA GLU A 167 -29.14 -0.87 9.31
C GLU A 167 -28.37 -0.14 8.21
N ASP A 168 -27.09 0.15 8.42
CA ASP A 168 -26.24 0.75 7.38
C ASP A 168 -26.00 -0.26 6.25
N TYR A 169 -25.83 -1.54 6.57
CA TYR A 169 -25.71 -2.60 5.57
C TYR A 169 -26.96 -2.68 4.68
N LYS A 170 -28.15 -2.66 5.29
CA LYS A 170 -29.43 -2.69 4.55
C LYS A 170 -29.57 -1.49 3.61
N LYS A 171 -29.18 -0.29 4.05
CA LYS A 171 -29.21 0.92 3.20
C LYS A 171 -28.32 0.79 1.96
N GLU A 172 -27.19 0.10 2.10
CA GLU A 172 -26.25 -0.13 1.00
C GLU A 172 -26.57 -1.36 0.15
N GLY A 173 -27.62 -2.11 0.51
CA GLY A 173 -28.05 -3.33 -0.19
C GLY A 173 -27.23 -4.57 0.16
N ILE A 174 -26.49 -4.54 1.26
CA ILE A 174 -25.71 -5.68 1.76
C ILE A 174 -26.66 -6.61 2.54
N THR A 175 -26.93 -7.78 1.97
CA THR A 175 -27.83 -8.78 2.57
C THR A 175 -27.11 -9.64 3.60
N GLU A 176 -27.87 -10.29 4.50
CA GLU A 176 -27.30 -11.25 5.45
C GLU A 176 -26.58 -12.41 4.77
N ASP A 177 -27.07 -12.87 3.62
CA ASP A 177 -26.44 -13.99 2.90
C ASP A 177 -25.10 -13.57 2.30
N LEU A 178 -25.00 -12.35 1.74
CA LEU A 178 -23.71 -11.78 1.32
C LEU A 178 -22.75 -11.65 2.49
N LEU A 179 -23.22 -11.24 3.67
CA LEU A 179 -22.38 -11.16 4.88
C LEU A 179 -21.90 -12.55 5.35
N LYS A 180 -22.74 -13.59 5.28
CA LYS A 180 -22.33 -14.95 5.64
C LYS A 180 -21.27 -15.48 4.69
N GLU A 181 -21.44 -15.28 3.38
CA GLU A 181 -20.43 -15.64 2.37
C GLU A 181 -19.12 -14.89 2.61
N TYR A 182 -19.21 -13.59 2.90
CA TYR A 182 -18.06 -12.76 3.24
C TYR A 182 -17.32 -13.23 4.49
N LEU A 183 -18.04 -13.49 5.59
CA LEU A 183 -17.46 -13.99 6.84
C LEU A 183 -16.73 -15.31 6.61
N ASN A 184 -17.32 -16.23 5.83
CA ASN A 184 -16.68 -17.48 5.46
C ASN A 184 -15.37 -17.28 4.68
N LYS A 185 -15.28 -16.24 3.85
CA LYS A 185 -14.08 -15.88 3.08
C LYS A 185 -12.95 -15.36 3.97
N ILE A 186 -13.28 -14.52 4.96
CA ILE A 186 -12.25 -13.84 5.78
C ILE A 186 -11.88 -14.58 7.08
N LYS A 187 -12.58 -15.66 7.43
CA LYS A 187 -12.40 -16.35 8.73
C LYS A 187 -10.97 -16.86 9.00
N GLU A 188 -10.25 -17.32 7.98
CA GLU A 188 -8.88 -17.87 8.08
C GLU A 188 -7.82 -16.85 7.63
N THR A 189 -8.11 -15.56 7.79
CA THR A 189 -7.21 -14.46 7.39
C THR A 189 -6.75 -13.68 8.62
N PRO A 190 -5.77 -12.76 8.48
CA PRO A 190 -5.41 -11.82 9.55
C PRO A 190 -6.56 -10.91 10.02
N LEU A 191 -7.73 -10.90 9.36
CA LEU A 191 -8.90 -10.08 9.70
C LEU A 191 -9.80 -10.66 10.81
N ALA A 192 -9.25 -11.50 11.70
CA ALA A 192 -10.03 -12.20 12.73
C ALA A 192 -10.83 -11.25 13.66
N GLU A 193 -10.27 -10.08 13.98
CA GLU A 193 -10.96 -9.08 14.81
C GLU A 193 -12.20 -8.51 14.09
N ASP A 194 -12.04 -8.10 12.83
CA ASP A 194 -13.13 -7.58 12.01
C ASP A 194 -14.19 -8.66 11.76
N HIS A 195 -13.76 -9.89 11.45
CA HIS A 195 -14.64 -11.05 11.32
C HIS A 195 -15.54 -11.21 12.56
N ASN A 196 -14.96 -11.21 13.77
CA ASN A 196 -15.72 -11.39 15.00
C ASN A 196 -16.70 -10.24 15.26
N LYS A 197 -16.30 -8.99 15.00
CA LYS A 197 -17.18 -7.82 15.13
C LYS A 197 -18.37 -7.90 14.18
N ILE A 198 -18.14 -8.32 12.93
CA ILE A 198 -19.20 -8.46 11.92
C ILE A 198 -20.12 -9.63 12.28
N TYR A 199 -19.56 -10.78 12.69
CA TYR A 199 -20.33 -11.95 13.11
C TYR A 199 -21.27 -11.64 14.27
N ASN A 200 -20.76 -10.97 15.32
CA ASN A 200 -21.57 -10.63 16.49
C ASN A 200 -22.78 -9.75 16.16
N LYS A 201 -22.65 -8.84 15.18
CA LYS A 201 -23.78 -8.00 14.71
C LYS A 201 -24.84 -8.82 14.01
N LEU A 202 -24.41 -9.76 13.16
CA LEU A 202 -25.29 -10.65 12.42
C LEU A 202 -26.01 -11.65 13.34
N ASP A 203 -25.35 -12.11 14.41
CA ASP A 203 -25.98 -13.03 15.35
C ASP A 203 -26.94 -12.32 16.31
N SER A 204 -26.61 -11.09 16.73
CA SER A 204 -27.47 -10.26 17.60
C SER A 204 -28.73 -9.72 16.89
N SER A 205 -28.82 -9.85 15.56
CA SER A 205 -29.99 -9.42 14.78
C SER A 205 -31.05 -10.50 14.58
N LYS A 206 -30.82 -11.73 15.08
CA LYS A 206 -31.78 -12.85 15.05
C LYS A 206 -32.66 -12.85 16.29
#